data_AF-A0A9P8SLS9-F1
#
_entry.id   AF-A0A9P8SLS9-F1
#
_cell.length_a   1.000
_cell.length_b   1.000
_cell.length_c   1.000
_cell.angle_alpha   90.00
_cell.angle_beta   90.00
_cell.angle_gamma   90.00
#
_symmetry.space_group_name_H-M   'P 1'
#
loop_
_entity.id
_entity.type
_entity.pdbx_description
1 polymer ?
#
loop_
_entity_poly.entity_id
_entity_poly.type
_entity_poly.pdbx_seq_one_letter_code
_entity_poly.pdbx_strand_id
1 'polypeptide(L)'
;MMGLVLERESPARRHDQQQAQDCPLLQLPVELILLISDHLPRPNQMVFSQTCSPLRNILHYRLSLNLHCQDPFMGLSRGALLEYLICMGRQNPNVWLCETCRRLHKVTECEIGRGRRACMSWARRAISCPGMLIYYHHVQLALKYNRIGGNDPKCRGRLQSLLAPHHHDAWYLDQPDRLSNRFSSVCKIVEGNFILMSVWECEQRDADIPVSRRSIGALSICSHQFFSYAMDSETVRATRRYNDALASAIVEALRNPDGGEVTGACHQCATDFAVEGSPQRMKLRTWRNLGPEGSPLNPEWKSQVNYMTLRRNNQPGAVRAMYEGQ
;
A
#
# COMPACT_ATOMS: atom_id res chain seq x y z
N MET A 1 -66.39 -33.99 3.17
CA MET A 1 -65.07 -34.24 3.80
C MET A 1 -64.05 -33.38 3.06
N MET A 2 -63.95 -32.09 3.44
CA MET A 2 -62.98 -31.14 2.89
C MET A 2 -61.85 -30.98 3.90
N GLY A 3 -60.65 -31.42 3.55
CA GLY A 3 -59.45 -31.27 4.37
C GLY A 3 -58.71 -29.98 4.01
N LEU A 4 -58.62 -29.06 4.98
CA LEU A 4 -57.77 -27.88 4.95
C LEU A 4 -56.31 -28.29 5.08
N VAL A 5 -55.50 -27.97 4.07
CA VAL A 5 -54.04 -28.01 4.14
C VAL A 5 -53.57 -26.73 4.81
N LEU A 6 -53.19 -26.82 6.09
CA LEU A 6 -52.46 -25.76 6.79
C LEU A 6 -51.00 -25.81 6.34
N GLU A 7 -50.63 -24.94 5.41
CA GLU A 7 -49.23 -24.64 5.11
C GLU A 7 -48.57 -24.05 6.36
N ARG A 8 -47.73 -24.85 7.03
CA ARG A 8 -46.84 -24.35 8.08
C ARG A 8 -45.71 -23.57 7.42
N GLU A 9 -45.82 -22.25 7.43
CA GLU A 9 -44.72 -21.35 7.09
C GLU A 9 -43.48 -21.67 7.92
N SER A 10 -42.36 -21.93 7.24
CA SER A 10 -41.07 -22.17 7.88
C SER A 10 -40.60 -20.94 8.68
N PRO A 11 -40.04 -21.11 9.89
CA PRO A 11 -39.55 -20.02 10.75
C PRO A 11 -38.57 -19.05 10.05
N ALA A 12 -37.79 -19.55 9.09
CA ALA A 12 -36.88 -18.74 8.28
C ALA A 12 -37.59 -17.65 7.45
N ARG A 13 -38.82 -17.91 6.97
CA ARG A 13 -39.57 -16.94 6.16
C ARG A 13 -40.10 -15.76 6.98
N ARG A 14 -40.41 -15.97 8.27
CA ARG A 14 -40.93 -14.91 9.15
C ARG A 14 -39.85 -13.91 9.53
N HIS A 15 -38.63 -14.39 9.81
CA HIS A 15 -37.50 -13.51 10.10
C HIS A 15 -37.11 -12.63 8.90
N ASP A 16 -37.10 -13.20 7.68
CA ASP A 16 -36.81 -12.44 6.46
C ASP A 16 -37.87 -11.36 6.16
N GLN A 17 -39.15 -11.65 6.42
CA GLN A 17 -40.23 -10.68 6.22
C GLN A 17 -40.22 -9.53 7.25
N GLN A 18 -39.92 -9.83 8.52
CA GLN A 18 -39.80 -8.80 9.55
C GLN A 18 -38.57 -7.90 9.32
N GLN A 19 -37.43 -8.50 8.94
CA GLN A 19 -36.22 -7.73 8.63
C GLN A 19 -36.38 -6.83 7.39
N ALA A 20 -37.23 -7.21 6.44
CA ALA A 20 -37.59 -6.37 5.30
C ALA A 20 -38.46 -5.16 5.69
N GLN A 21 -39.31 -5.28 6.72
CA GLN A 21 -40.14 -4.18 7.22
C GLN A 21 -39.32 -3.12 7.97
N ASP A 22 -38.17 -3.45 8.54
CA ASP A 22 -37.34 -2.52 9.32
C ASP A 22 -36.25 -1.80 8.49
N CYS A 23 -36.07 -2.14 7.22
CA CYS A 23 -35.05 -1.52 6.36
C CYS A 23 -35.67 -0.51 5.38
N PRO A 24 -35.49 0.83 5.59
CA PRO A 24 -36.08 1.84 4.71
C PRO A 24 -35.68 1.72 3.24
N LEU A 25 -34.48 1.18 2.97
CA LEU A 25 -34.00 0.95 1.62
C LEU A 25 -34.79 -0.15 0.89
N LEU A 26 -35.24 -1.19 1.61
CA LEU A 26 -36.03 -2.28 1.05
C LEU A 26 -37.51 -1.91 0.89
N GLN A 27 -37.96 -0.84 1.52
CA GLN A 27 -39.30 -0.27 1.35
C GLN A 27 -39.41 0.60 0.10
N LEU A 28 -38.30 0.96 -0.54
CA LEU A 28 -38.33 1.71 -1.79
C LEU A 28 -38.89 0.84 -2.93
N PRO A 29 -39.61 1.45 -3.89
CA PRO A 29 -39.92 0.80 -5.16
C PRO A 29 -38.67 0.20 -5.81
N VAL A 30 -38.82 -0.97 -6.43
CA VAL A 30 -37.72 -1.71 -7.07
C VAL A 30 -36.99 -0.83 -8.08
N GLU A 31 -37.72 0.02 -8.81
CA GLU A 31 -37.19 0.96 -9.80
C GLU A 31 -36.22 1.96 -9.17
N LEU A 32 -36.48 2.44 -7.95
CA LEU A 32 -35.58 3.35 -7.24
C LEU A 32 -34.32 2.62 -6.75
N ILE A 33 -34.46 1.38 -6.26
CA ILE A 33 -33.30 0.55 -5.87
C ILE A 33 -32.40 0.30 -7.09
N LEU A 34 -33.01 0.00 -8.24
CA LEU A 34 -32.34 -0.18 -9.52
C LEU A 34 -31.63 1.10 -9.98
N LEU A 35 -32.28 2.27 -9.88
CA LEU A 35 -31.69 3.57 -10.20
C LEU A 35 -30.51 3.89 -9.29
N ILE A 36 -30.64 3.70 -7.98
CA ILE A 36 -29.54 3.85 -7.02
C ILE A 36 -28.36 2.95 -7.41
N SER A 37 -28.64 1.69 -7.77
CA SER A 37 -27.60 0.76 -8.20
C SER A 37 -26.88 1.22 -9.47
N ASP A 38 -27.56 1.87 -10.41
CA ASP A 38 -26.91 2.35 -11.65
C ASP A 38 -25.89 3.46 -11.39
N HIS A 39 -26.06 4.21 -10.30
CA HIS A 39 -25.09 5.21 -9.86
C HIS A 39 -23.88 4.59 -9.14
N LEU A 40 -23.93 3.31 -8.79
CA LEU A 40 -22.79 2.61 -8.18
C LEU A 40 -21.85 2.05 -9.27
N PRO A 41 -20.53 2.16 -9.10
CA PRO A 41 -19.58 1.41 -9.91
C PRO A 41 -19.87 -0.09 -9.86
N ARG A 42 -19.58 -0.80 -10.95
CA ARG A 42 -19.90 -2.23 -11.09
C ARG A 42 -19.48 -3.11 -9.89
N PRO A 43 -18.27 -2.97 -9.31
CA PRO A 43 -17.89 -3.74 -8.12
C PRO A 43 -18.82 -3.50 -6.92
N ASN A 44 -19.29 -2.26 -6.75
CA ASN A 44 -20.16 -1.87 -5.65
C ASN A 44 -21.58 -2.36 -5.87
N GLN A 45 -22.08 -2.41 -7.11
CA GLN A 45 -23.36 -3.06 -7.43
C GLN A 45 -23.34 -4.54 -7.02
N MET A 46 -22.22 -5.21 -7.24
CA MET A 46 -22.06 -6.61 -6.87
C MET A 46 -22.04 -6.79 -5.35
N VAL A 47 -21.28 -5.96 -4.62
CA VAL A 47 -21.32 -5.95 -3.14
C VAL A 47 -22.73 -5.67 -2.65
N PHE A 48 -23.43 -4.70 -3.24
CA PHE A 48 -24.80 -4.34 -2.89
C PHE A 48 -25.77 -5.50 -3.13
N SER A 49 -25.58 -6.28 -4.20
CA SER A 49 -26.36 -7.50 -4.43
C SER A 49 -26.09 -8.63 -3.43
N GLN A 50 -25.02 -8.56 -2.65
CA GLN A 50 -24.64 -9.58 -1.67
C GLN A 50 -25.02 -9.21 -0.22
N THR A 51 -25.66 -8.06 0.01
CA THR A 51 -26.01 -7.64 1.38
C THR A 51 -27.20 -8.39 1.96
N CYS A 52 -28.20 -8.72 1.14
CA CYS A 52 -29.38 -9.49 1.56
C CYS A 52 -30.08 -10.18 0.37
N SER A 53 -30.93 -11.16 0.67
CA SER A 53 -31.68 -11.93 -0.33
C SER A 53 -32.58 -11.06 -1.24
N PRO A 54 -33.34 -10.07 -0.73
CA PRO A 54 -34.13 -9.18 -1.59
C PRO A 54 -33.30 -8.40 -2.60
N LEU A 55 -32.22 -7.74 -2.16
CA LEU A 55 -31.33 -6.99 -3.05
C LEU A 55 -30.61 -7.90 -4.04
N ARG A 56 -30.24 -9.12 -3.60
CA ARG A 56 -29.73 -10.14 -4.51
C ARG A 56 -30.73 -10.43 -5.61
N ASN A 57 -31.98 -10.69 -5.29
CA ASN A 57 -32.99 -11.03 -6.29
C ASN A 57 -33.28 -9.87 -7.25
N ILE A 58 -33.38 -8.64 -6.72
CA ILE A 58 -33.60 -7.43 -7.52
C ILE A 58 -32.44 -7.18 -8.48
N LEU A 59 -31.21 -7.27 -7.99
CA LEU A 59 -30.02 -6.88 -8.75
C LEU A 59 -29.49 -8.01 -9.63
N HIS A 60 -29.63 -9.27 -9.24
CA HIS A 60 -29.06 -10.42 -9.96
C HIS A 60 -29.52 -10.45 -11.42
N TYR A 61 -30.81 -10.27 -11.68
CA TYR A 61 -31.34 -10.26 -13.04
C TYR A 61 -30.68 -9.17 -13.90
N ARG A 62 -30.56 -7.95 -13.35
CA ARG A 62 -29.93 -6.82 -14.05
C ARG A 62 -28.42 -6.98 -14.22
N LEU A 63 -27.74 -7.57 -13.25
CA LEU A 63 -26.32 -7.87 -13.33
C LEU A 63 -26.06 -8.96 -14.41
N SER A 64 -26.90 -10.00 -14.48
CA SER A 64 -26.77 -11.09 -15.46
C SER A 64 -27.13 -10.68 -16.90
N LEU A 65 -28.18 -9.87 -17.10
CA LEU A 65 -28.59 -9.42 -18.44
C LEU A 65 -27.50 -8.64 -19.17
N ASN A 66 -26.74 -7.83 -18.44
CA ASN A 66 -25.69 -6.99 -19.03
C ASN A 66 -24.46 -7.79 -19.51
N LEU A 67 -24.38 -9.09 -19.21
CA LEU A 67 -23.16 -9.88 -19.43
C LEU A 67 -23.32 -11.03 -20.43
N HIS A 68 -24.54 -11.34 -20.91
CA HIS A 68 -24.81 -12.50 -21.76
C HIS A 68 -24.21 -13.82 -21.22
N CYS A 69 -23.93 -13.90 -19.92
CA CYS A 69 -23.30 -15.05 -19.29
C CYS A 69 -23.95 -15.33 -17.93
N GLN A 70 -23.99 -16.61 -17.58
CA GLN A 70 -24.63 -17.09 -16.35
C GLN A 70 -23.84 -16.72 -15.08
N ASP A 71 -22.58 -16.31 -15.23
CA ASP A 71 -21.72 -15.92 -14.11
C ASP A 71 -21.41 -14.41 -14.15
N PRO A 72 -21.98 -13.60 -13.24
CA PRO A 72 -21.75 -12.16 -13.20
C PRO A 72 -20.28 -11.78 -12.91
N PHE A 73 -19.44 -12.73 -12.49
CA PHE A 73 -18.01 -12.52 -12.28
C PHE A 73 -17.16 -12.74 -13.54
N MET A 74 -17.63 -13.53 -14.51
CA MET A 74 -16.88 -13.89 -15.72
C MET A 74 -16.63 -12.71 -16.68
N GLY A 75 -17.40 -11.63 -16.55
CA GLY A 75 -17.24 -10.42 -17.36
C GLY A 75 -16.45 -9.28 -16.70
N LEU A 76 -15.98 -9.46 -15.46
CA LEU A 76 -15.25 -8.39 -14.78
C LEU A 76 -13.83 -8.24 -15.33
N SER A 77 -13.45 -7.00 -15.62
CA SER A 77 -12.03 -6.67 -15.82
C SER A 77 -11.24 -7.04 -14.57
N ARG A 78 -9.93 -7.30 -14.74
CA ARG A 78 -9.03 -7.60 -13.62
C ARG A 78 -9.12 -6.57 -12.50
N GLY A 79 -9.24 -5.29 -12.85
CA GLY A 79 -9.34 -4.21 -11.87
C GLY A 79 -10.67 -4.24 -11.12
N ALA A 80 -11.79 -4.41 -11.83
CA ALA A 80 -13.11 -4.48 -11.22
C ALA A 80 -13.24 -5.67 -10.24
N LEU A 81 -12.66 -6.82 -10.58
CA LEU A 81 -12.61 -7.98 -9.67
C LEU A 81 -11.80 -7.66 -8.41
N LEU A 82 -10.66 -6.98 -8.52
CA LEU A 82 -9.89 -6.58 -7.36
C LEU A 82 -10.74 -5.65 -6.49
N GLU A 83 -11.25 -4.54 -7.01
CA GLU A 83 -12.11 -3.60 -6.25
C GLU A 83 -13.25 -4.32 -5.51
N TYR A 84 -13.93 -5.25 -6.18
CA TYR A 84 -14.97 -6.08 -5.56
C TYR A 84 -14.44 -6.86 -4.35
N LEU A 85 -13.31 -7.55 -4.50
CA LEU A 85 -12.71 -8.34 -3.43
C LEU A 85 -12.21 -7.46 -2.27
N ILE A 86 -11.72 -6.24 -2.52
CA ILE A 86 -11.39 -5.29 -1.44
C ILE A 86 -12.64 -5.00 -0.62
N CYS A 87 -13.77 -4.68 -1.26
CA CYS A 87 -15.01 -4.39 -0.55
C CYS A 87 -15.47 -5.59 0.28
N MET A 88 -15.43 -6.80 -0.28
CA MET A 88 -15.78 -8.02 0.44
C MET A 88 -14.86 -8.31 1.64
N GLY A 89 -13.57 -8.03 1.50
CA GLY A 89 -12.58 -8.20 2.57
C GLY A 89 -12.55 -7.06 3.59
N ARG A 90 -13.21 -5.93 3.32
CA ARG A 90 -13.05 -4.68 4.07
C ARG A 90 -13.41 -4.82 5.55
N GLN A 91 -14.48 -5.53 5.87
CA GLN A 91 -14.95 -5.68 7.25
C GLN A 91 -14.33 -6.86 8.00
N ASN A 92 -13.51 -7.67 7.33
CA ASN A 92 -12.87 -8.82 7.95
C ASN A 92 -11.39 -8.51 8.26
N PRO A 93 -11.02 -8.32 9.56
CA PRO A 93 -9.63 -8.04 9.97
C PRO A 93 -8.67 -9.19 9.71
N ASN A 94 -9.20 -10.40 9.54
CA ASN A 94 -8.42 -11.62 9.40
C ASN A 94 -8.24 -12.02 7.95
N VAL A 95 -8.50 -11.13 6.99
CA VAL A 95 -8.18 -11.36 5.58
C VAL A 95 -7.52 -10.17 4.91
N TRP A 96 -6.78 -10.43 3.83
CA TRP A 96 -6.21 -9.42 2.95
C TRP A 96 -6.27 -9.89 1.49
N LEU A 97 -6.13 -8.98 0.53
CA LEU A 97 -6.28 -9.29 -0.89
C LEU A 97 -4.94 -9.45 -1.59
N CYS A 98 -4.75 -10.57 -2.26
CA CYS A 98 -3.60 -10.76 -3.15
C CYS A 98 -3.88 -10.19 -4.54
N GLU A 99 -3.04 -9.25 -4.96
CA GLU A 99 -3.10 -8.72 -6.33
C GLU A 99 -2.80 -9.78 -7.41
N THR A 100 -1.91 -10.73 -7.10
CA THR A 100 -1.43 -11.69 -8.10
C THR A 100 -2.41 -12.84 -8.30
N CYS A 101 -2.84 -13.50 -7.21
CA CYS A 101 -3.78 -14.62 -7.30
C CYS A 101 -5.25 -14.18 -7.33
N ARG A 102 -5.54 -12.92 -6.98
CA ARG A 102 -6.90 -12.32 -6.95
C ARG A 102 -7.82 -13.06 -5.98
N ARG A 103 -7.31 -13.36 -4.78
CA ARG A 103 -8.07 -14.02 -3.70
C ARG A 103 -7.86 -13.31 -2.38
N LEU A 104 -8.85 -13.44 -1.50
CA LEU A 104 -8.75 -13.08 -0.10
C LEU A 104 -8.04 -14.21 0.65
N HIS A 105 -6.92 -13.88 1.28
CA HIS A 105 -6.15 -14.80 2.12
C HIS A 105 -6.44 -14.53 3.57
N LYS A 106 -6.39 -15.57 4.41
CA LYS A 106 -6.47 -15.42 5.85
C LYS A 106 -5.14 -14.89 6.40
N VAL A 107 -5.21 -14.01 7.39
CA VAL A 107 -4.03 -13.49 8.08
C VAL A 107 -3.35 -14.60 8.87
N THR A 108 -2.09 -14.88 8.55
CA THR A 108 -1.23 -15.78 9.32
C THR A 108 -0.17 -14.99 10.09
N GLU A 109 0.41 -15.56 11.15
CA GLU A 109 1.44 -14.87 11.96
C GLU A 109 2.68 -14.48 11.13
N CYS A 110 3.02 -15.30 10.13
CA CYS A 110 4.12 -15.04 9.20
C CYS A 110 3.94 -13.79 8.34
N GLU A 111 2.71 -13.30 8.14
CA GLU A 111 2.39 -12.11 7.34
C GLU A 111 2.45 -10.82 8.15
N ILE A 112 2.58 -10.95 9.46
CA ILE A 112 2.76 -9.85 10.40
C ILE A 112 4.26 -9.60 10.60
N GLY A 113 5.06 -10.67 10.48
CA GLY A 113 6.50 -10.58 10.37
C GLY A 113 6.96 -10.15 8.98
N ARG A 114 8.03 -9.34 8.92
CA ARG A 114 8.60 -8.79 7.67
C ARG A 114 9.43 -9.82 6.87
N GLY A 115 8.99 -11.08 6.80
CA GLY A 115 9.72 -12.13 6.09
C GLY A 115 9.14 -13.55 6.18
N ARG A 116 8.18 -13.90 5.32
CA ARG A 116 7.99 -15.21 4.65
C ARG A 116 6.80 -15.17 3.68
N ARG A 117 6.77 -16.07 2.70
CA ARG A 117 5.83 -16.04 1.55
C ARG A 117 4.52 -16.75 1.88
N ALA A 118 3.42 -16.02 2.03
CA ALA A 118 2.09 -16.62 2.16
C ALA A 118 1.51 -17.11 0.82
N CYS A 119 1.98 -16.57 -0.30
CA CYS A 119 1.60 -17.02 -1.63
C CYS A 119 2.82 -16.94 -2.57
N MET A 120 3.02 -17.98 -3.40
CA MET A 120 4.29 -18.19 -4.12
C MET A 120 4.55 -17.19 -5.26
N SER A 121 3.53 -16.49 -5.75
CA SER A 121 3.61 -15.61 -6.93
C SER A 121 4.08 -14.17 -6.66
N TRP A 122 4.73 -13.94 -5.51
CA TRP A 122 4.83 -12.62 -4.86
C TRP A 122 6.12 -11.85 -5.10
N ALA A 123 7.11 -12.51 -5.69
CA ALA A 123 8.49 -12.05 -5.68
C ALA A 123 8.75 -10.72 -6.42
N ARG A 124 7.76 -10.12 -7.10
CA ARG A 124 7.99 -9.01 -8.05
C ARG A 124 7.42 -7.65 -7.65
N ARG A 125 6.70 -7.50 -6.53
CA ARG A 125 6.00 -6.25 -6.18
C ARG A 125 6.09 -5.91 -4.69
N ALA A 126 7.32 -5.80 -4.21
CA ALA A 126 7.62 -5.34 -2.86
C ALA A 126 8.50 -4.09 -2.92
N ILE A 127 8.38 -3.25 -1.90
CA ILE A 127 9.38 -2.25 -1.60
C ILE A 127 10.50 -2.96 -0.84
N SER A 128 11.69 -2.91 -1.41
CA SER A 128 12.90 -3.44 -0.77
C SER A 128 13.56 -2.36 0.08
N CYS A 129 13.89 -2.71 1.31
CA CYS A 129 14.70 -1.93 2.25
C CYS A 129 15.74 -2.89 2.88
N PRO A 130 16.87 -2.39 3.42
CA PRO A 130 17.83 -3.24 4.11
C PRO A 130 17.17 -4.12 5.19
N GLY A 131 17.30 -5.43 5.02
CA GLY A 131 16.73 -6.44 5.92
C GLY A 131 15.20 -6.48 5.98
N MET A 132 14.50 -5.86 5.03
CA MET A 132 13.05 -5.71 5.11
C MET A 132 12.38 -5.64 3.74
N LEU A 133 11.27 -6.37 3.59
CA LEU A 133 10.37 -6.27 2.44
C LEU A 133 9.00 -5.77 2.89
N ILE A 134 8.52 -4.70 2.26
CA ILE A 134 7.15 -4.21 2.45
C ILE A 134 6.32 -4.60 1.23
N TYR A 135 5.28 -5.39 1.47
CA TYR A 135 4.30 -5.78 0.46
C TYR A 135 2.99 -5.00 0.67
N TYR A 136 2.16 -4.94 -0.36
CA TYR A 136 0.90 -4.21 -0.28
C TYR A 136 -0.03 -4.71 0.83
N HIS A 137 -0.06 -6.01 1.10
CA HIS A 137 -0.89 -6.54 2.18
C HIS A 137 -0.50 -5.99 3.57
N HIS A 138 0.77 -5.62 3.81
CA HIS A 138 1.15 -4.94 5.05
C HIS A 138 0.46 -3.57 5.15
N VAL A 139 0.40 -2.81 4.05
CA VAL A 139 -0.32 -1.54 3.96
C VAL A 139 -1.82 -1.77 4.20
N GLN A 140 -2.42 -2.75 3.53
CA GLN A 140 -3.83 -3.10 3.70
C GLN A 140 -4.16 -3.46 5.15
N LEU A 141 -3.36 -4.32 5.78
CA LEU A 141 -3.59 -4.79 7.14
C LEU A 141 -3.40 -3.68 8.16
N ALA A 142 -2.35 -2.87 8.03
CA ALA A 142 -2.12 -1.75 8.95
C ALA A 142 -3.29 -0.75 8.92
N LEU A 143 -3.71 -0.33 7.73
CA LEU A 143 -4.81 0.62 7.58
C LEU A 143 -6.15 0.03 8.03
N LYS A 144 -6.38 -1.26 7.73
CA LYS A 144 -7.55 -1.97 8.22
C LYS A 144 -7.56 -2.04 9.74
N TYR A 145 -6.48 -2.52 10.39
CA TYR A 145 -6.40 -2.61 11.85
C TYR A 145 -6.54 -1.24 12.52
N ASN A 146 -6.02 -0.17 11.91
CA ASN A 146 -6.23 1.17 12.41
C ASN A 146 -7.71 1.58 12.38
N ARG A 147 -8.45 1.22 11.32
CA ARG A 147 -9.88 1.55 11.18
C ARG A 147 -10.79 0.72 12.08
N ILE A 148 -10.60 -0.60 12.16
CA ILE A 148 -11.55 -1.51 12.85
C ILE A 148 -11.04 -2.03 14.20
N GLY A 149 -9.74 -1.90 14.48
CA GLY A 149 -9.09 -2.56 15.61
C GLY A 149 -9.14 -1.82 16.93
N GLY A 150 -9.85 -0.70 17.07
CA GLY A 150 -9.82 0.14 18.28
C GLY A 150 -10.08 -0.64 19.59
N ASN A 151 -10.99 -1.62 19.54
CA ASN A 151 -11.40 -2.40 20.71
C ASN A 151 -10.85 -3.84 20.73
N ASP A 152 -10.25 -4.34 19.66
CA ASP A 152 -9.71 -5.71 19.61
C ASP A 152 -8.21 -5.72 19.97
N PRO A 153 -7.80 -6.25 21.14
CA PRO A 153 -6.40 -6.30 21.57
C PRO A 153 -5.50 -6.99 20.55
N LYS A 154 -6.00 -8.01 19.84
CA LYS A 154 -5.23 -8.75 18.84
C LYS A 154 -4.95 -7.86 17.64
N CYS A 155 -5.96 -7.14 17.13
CA CYS A 155 -5.75 -6.19 16.03
C CYS A 155 -4.78 -5.07 16.42
N ARG A 156 -4.87 -4.55 17.66
CA ARG A 156 -3.93 -3.53 18.15
C ARG A 156 -2.49 -4.03 18.24
N GLY A 157 -2.27 -5.22 18.79
CA GLY A 157 -0.93 -5.82 18.87
C GLY A 157 -0.33 -6.02 17.47
N ARG A 158 -1.13 -6.51 16.51
CA ARG A 158 -0.69 -6.69 15.11
C ARG A 158 -0.37 -5.36 14.43
N LEU A 159 -1.18 -4.32 14.66
CA LEU A 159 -0.91 -2.98 14.14
C LEU A 159 0.41 -2.44 14.71
N GLN A 160 0.62 -2.56 16.01
CA GLN A 160 1.88 -2.17 16.65
C GLN A 160 3.08 -2.88 16.02
N SER A 161 2.98 -4.19 15.76
CA SER A 161 4.05 -4.94 15.07
C SER A 161 4.31 -4.44 13.65
N LEU A 162 3.27 -4.08 12.89
CA LEU A 162 3.41 -3.55 11.52
C LEU A 162 4.03 -2.14 11.50
N LEU A 163 3.76 -1.33 12.53
CA LEU A 163 4.28 0.03 12.66
C LEU A 163 5.60 0.11 13.43
N ALA A 164 6.02 -0.98 14.07
CA ALA A 164 7.22 -1.04 14.89
C ALA A 164 8.45 -0.58 14.09
N PRO A 165 9.34 0.23 14.71
CA PRO A 165 10.62 0.58 14.11
C PRO A 165 11.41 -0.66 13.69
N HIS A 166 12.07 -0.56 12.55
CA HIS A 166 12.97 -1.58 12.03
C HIS A 166 14.37 -0.99 11.92
N HIS A 167 15.36 -1.72 12.42
CA HIS A 167 16.76 -1.34 12.38
C HIS A 167 17.57 -2.43 11.69
N HIS A 168 18.57 -2.02 10.91
CA HIS A 168 19.46 -2.93 10.22
C HIS A 168 20.83 -2.28 10.08
N ASP A 169 21.88 -2.97 10.49
CA ASP A 169 23.25 -2.56 10.19
C ASP A 169 23.52 -2.95 8.73
N ALA A 170 23.50 -1.97 7.83
CA ALA A 170 23.45 -2.23 6.39
C ALA A 170 24.87 -2.49 5.85
N TRP A 171 25.25 -3.75 5.67
CA TRP A 171 26.55 -4.15 5.12
C TRP A 171 26.66 -4.08 3.59
N TYR A 172 25.72 -3.42 2.90
CA TYR A 172 25.61 -3.45 1.43
C TYR A 172 26.50 -2.47 0.67
N LEU A 173 27.42 -1.79 1.37
CA LEU A 173 28.38 -0.92 0.70
C LEU A 173 29.68 -1.68 0.48
N ASP A 174 30.34 -1.41 -0.65
CA ASP A 174 31.56 -2.11 -1.11
C ASP A 174 32.75 -2.05 -0.14
N GLN A 175 32.62 -1.35 1.00
CA GLN A 175 33.67 -1.14 2.00
C GLN A 175 33.13 -1.23 3.46
N PRO A 176 32.67 -2.41 3.91
CA PRO A 176 32.07 -2.58 5.24
C PRO A 176 33.04 -2.31 6.41
N ASP A 177 34.35 -2.40 6.18
CA ASP A 177 35.36 -2.20 7.22
C ASP A 177 35.67 -0.72 7.48
N ARG A 178 35.26 0.18 6.58
CA ARG A 178 35.72 1.58 6.55
C ARG A 178 34.64 2.59 6.95
N LEU A 179 33.37 2.26 6.72
CA LEU A 179 32.22 3.05 7.14
C LEU A 179 31.30 2.24 8.03
N SER A 180 30.75 2.90 9.04
CA SER A 180 29.60 2.41 9.81
C SER A 180 28.32 2.78 9.06
N ASN A 181 27.49 1.80 8.73
CA ASN A 181 26.25 2.02 8.00
C ASN A 181 25.06 1.52 8.81
N ARG A 182 24.16 2.43 9.15
CA ARG A 182 22.94 2.13 9.88
C ARG A 182 21.74 2.49 9.03
N PHE A 183 20.80 1.57 8.96
CA PHE A 183 19.49 1.79 8.39
C PHE A 183 18.45 1.70 9.49
N SER A 184 17.53 2.65 9.50
CA SER A 184 16.31 2.54 10.30
C SER A 184 15.10 2.94 9.48
N SER A 185 13.95 2.39 9.83
CA SER A 185 12.68 2.79 9.22
C SER A 185 11.54 2.68 10.20
N VAL A 186 10.58 3.58 10.08
CA VAL A 186 9.38 3.64 10.91
C VAL A 186 8.19 3.88 10.00
N CYS A 187 7.14 3.09 10.20
CA CYS A 187 5.88 3.28 9.49
C CYS A 187 4.91 4.06 10.39
N LYS A 188 4.15 4.99 9.83
CA LYS A 188 3.09 5.75 10.52
C LYS A 188 1.83 5.75 9.66
N ILE A 189 0.67 5.86 10.30
CA ILE A 189 -0.58 6.13 9.60
C ILE A 189 -0.94 7.60 9.85
N VAL A 190 -1.04 8.37 8.77
CA VAL A 190 -1.34 9.81 8.81
C VAL A 190 -2.53 10.06 7.90
N GLU A 191 -3.64 10.57 8.45
CA GLU A 191 -4.86 10.89 7.69
C GLU A 191 -5.34 9.72 6.80
N GLY A 192 -5.23 8.49 7.31
CA GLY A 192 -5.61 7.29 6.59
C GLY A 192 -4.61 6.81 5.51
N ASN A 193 -3.46 7.47 5.38
CA ASN A 193 -2.36 7.05 4.50
C ASN A 193 -1.28 6.32 5.29
N PHE A 194 -0.69 5.29 4.68
CA PHE A 194 0.46 4.58 5.24
C PHE A 194 1.76 5.23 4.77
N ILE A 195 2.49 5.86 5.68
CA ILE A 195 3.73 6.58 5.39
C ILE A 195 4.92 5.80 5.93
N LEU A 196 5.92 5.57 5.09
CA LEU A 196 7.20 4.98 5.47
C LEU A 196 8.25 6.08 5.55
N MET A 197 8.82 6.27 6.73
CA MET A 197 10.02 7.09 6.92
C MET A 197 11.22 6.17 7.08
N SER A 198 12.28 6.43 6.32
CA SER A 198 13.54 5.68 6.44
C SER A 198 14.73 6.63 6.58
N VAL A 199 15.69 6.24 7.42
CA VAL A 199 16.93 6.95 7.66
C VAL A 199 18.11 6.03 7.32
N TRP A 200 19.01 6.55 6.52
CA TRP A 200 20.31 5.96 6.22
C TRP A 200 21.37 6.84 6.84
N GLU A 201 22.22 6.26 7.68
CA GLU A 201 23.34 6.95 8.32
C GLU A 201 24.63 6.25 7.95
N CYS A 202 25.55 7.00 7.36
CA CYS A 202 26.90 6.57 7.03
C CYS A 202 27.85 7.41 7.88
N GLU A 203 28.68 6.76 8.69
CA GLU A 203 29.65 7.41 9.57
C GLU A 203 31.05 6.86 9.29
N GLN A 204 32.03 7.75 9.26
CA GLN A 204 33.44 7.40 9.13
C GLN A 204 33.90 6.56 10.33
N ARG A 205 34.51 5.40 10.07
CA ARG A 205 35.22 4.62 11.12
C ARG A 205 36.72 4.86 11.08
N ASP A 206 37.26 4.99 9.87
CA ASP A 206 38.67 5.21 9.61
C ASP A 206 38.90 6.67 9.22
N ALA A 207 39.70 7.40 10.00
CA ALA A 207 39.98 8.82 9.82
C ALA A 207 40.59 9.13 8.43
N ASP A 208 41.23 8.16 7.79
CA ASP A 208 41.88 8.35 6.50
C ASP A 208 40.91 8.30 5.31
N ILE A 209 39.67 7.84 5.52
CA ILE A 209 38.70 7.63 4.44
C ILE A 209 37.43 8.45 4.71
N PRO A 210 37.29 9.63 4.10
CA PRO A 210 36.11 10.45 4.29
C PRO A 210 34.87 9.79 3.66
N VAL A 211 33.71 10.14 4.20
CA VAL A 211 32.42 9.91 3.57
C VAL A 211 32.41 10.69 2.24
N SER A 212 32.27 9.95 1.16
CA SER A 212 32.36 10.46 -0.20
C SER A 212 31.42 9.65 -1.09
N ARG A 213 31.17 10.14 -2.31
CA ARG A 213 30.35 9.44 -3.31
C ARG A 213 30.77 7.97 -3.47
N ARG A 214 32.08 7.71 -3.50
CA ARG A 214 32.64 6.37 -3.70
C ARG A 214 32.43 5.48 -2.48
N SER A 215 32.62 6.01 -1.26
CA SER A 215 32.47 5.22 -0.05
C SER A 215 31.00 4.96 0.31
N ILE A 216 30.07 5.83 -0.10
CA ILE A 216 28.61 5.62 0.02
C ILE A 216 28.08 4.49 -0.89
N GLY A 217 28.80 4.07 -1.92
CA GLY A 217 28.37 2.95 -2.76
C GLY A 217 27.11 3.25 -3.58
N ALA A 218 26.05 2.48 -3.36
CA ALA A 218 24.77 2.59 -4.06
C ALA A 218 23.58 2.69 -3.11
N LEU A 219 22.64 3.58 -3.42
CA LEU A 219 21.43 3.84 -2.62
C LEU A 219 20.20 3.94 -3.51
N SER A 220 19.08 3.39 -3.07
CA SER A 220 17.78 3.55 -3.71
C SER A 220 16.78 4.01 -2.66
N ILE A 221 16.07 5.10 -2.93
CA ILE A 221 15.00 5.61 -2.06
C ILE A 221 13.62 5.22 -2.58
N CYS A 222 13.50 5.00 -3.89
CA CYS A 222 12.33 4.43 -4.56
C CYS A 222 12.75 3.82 -5.91
N SER A 223 11.83 3.19 -6.64
CA SER A 223 12.12 2.59 -7.96
C SER A 223 12.54 3.58 -9.05
N HIS A 224 12.48 4.88 -8.77
CA HIS A 224 12.74 5.97 -9.74
C HIS A 224 13.96 6.83 -9.38
N GLN A 225 14.41 6.78 -8.11
CA GLN A 225 15.54 7.54 -7.59
C GLN A 225 16.59 6.56 -7.07
N PHE A 226 17.71 6.51 -7.78
CA PHE A 226 18.83 5.63 -7.49
C PHE A 226 20.13 6.43 -7.60
N PHE A 227 21.05 6.19 -6.67
CA PHE A 227 22.40 6.71 -6.68
C PHE A 227 23.37 5.54 -6.73
N SER A 228 24.38 5.62 -7.59
CA SER A 228 25.51 4.69 -7.59
C SER A 228 26.76 5.42 -8.05
N TYR A 229 27.87 5.25 -7.33
CA TYR A 229 29.15 5.81 -7.75
C TYR A 229 29.72 5.15 -9.01
N ALA A 230 29.37 3.88 -9.24
CA ALA A 230 29.90 3.07 -10.34
C ALA A 230 29.24 3.39 -11.68
N MET A 231 28.11 4.10 -11.67
CA MET A 231 27.47 4.59 -12.87
C MET A 231 28.14 5.91 -13.28
N ASP A 232 28.96 5.84 -14.33
CA ASP A 232 29.56 7.02 -14.95
C ASP A 232 28.47 7.98 -15.46
N SER A 233 28.72 9.28 -15.37
CA SER A 233 27.76 10.33 -15.72
C SER A 233 27.23 10.22 -17.17
N GLU A 234 28.00 9.57 -18.06
CA GLU A 234 27.63 9.33 -19.45
C GLU A 234 26.61 8.19 -19.63
N THR A 235 26.67 7.13 -18.82
CA THR A 235 25.68 6.03 -18.85
C THR A 235 24.36 6.43 -18.18
N VAL A 236 24.42 7.29 -17.16
CA VAL A 236 23.24 7.90 -16.51
C VAL A 236 22.51 8.83 -17.49
N ARG A 237 23.22 9.64 -18.29
CA ARG A 237 22.61 10.52 -19.31
C ARG A 237 21.96 9.76 -20.48
N ALA A 238 22.56 8.65 -20.92
CA ALA A 238 21.98 7.81 -21.96
C ALA A 238 20.71 7.07 -21.49
N THR A 239 20.63 6.76 -20.20
CA THR A 239 19.44 6.20 -19.55
C THR A 239 18.60 7.31 -18.91
N ARG A 240 17.96 8.16 -19.74
CA ARG A 240 16.99 9.23 -19.40
C ARG A 240 15.79 8.83 -18.49
N ARG A 241 15.85 7.70 -17.78
CA ARG A 241 14.76 7.09 -17.00
C ARG A 241 14.93 7.24 -15.48
N TYR A 242 16.11 7.59 -14.99
CA TYR A 242 16.33 7.91 -13.58
C TYR A 242 16.42 9.43 -13.42
N ASN A 243 15.70 9.99 -12.45
CA ASN A 243 15.89 11.40 -12.12
C ASN A 243 17.16 11.53 -11.30
N ASP A 244 17.97 12.56 -11.60
CA ASP A 244 19.23 12.80 -10.90
C ASP A 244 19.05 13.56 -9.59
N ALA A 245 17.81 13.87 -9.16
CA ALA A 245 17.56 14.72 -7.99
C ALA A 245 18.25 14.21 -6.72
N LEU A 246 18.19 12.89 -6.46
CA LEU A 246 18.90 12.29 -5.32
C LEU A 246 20.42 12.41 -5.47
N ALA A 247 20.95 12.11 -6.66
CA ALA A 247 22.38 12.14 -6.91
C ALA A 247 22.94 13.57 -6.77
N SER A 248 22.26 14.56 -7.34
CA SER A 248 22.58 15.98 -7.20
C SER A 248 22.56 16.40 -5.73
N ALA A 249 21.53 16.04 -4.97
CA ALA A 249 21.44 16.38 -3.56
C ALA A 249 22.55 15.76 -2.71
N ILE A 250 22.94 14.51 -2.98
CA ILE A 250 24.08 13.87 -2.30
C ILE A 250 25.39 14.61 -2.63
N VAL A 251 25.62 14.95 -3.89
CA VAL A 251 26.83 15.67 -4.31
C VAL A 251 26.90 17.05 -3.67
N GLU A 252 25.79 17.77 -3.64
CA GLU A 252 25.68 19.09 -3.03
C GLU A 252 25.89 19.03 -1.51
N ALA A 253 25.22 18.11 -0.83
CA ALA A 253 25.34 17.94 0.62
C ALA A 253 26.78 17.62 1.05
N LEU A 254 27.49 16.77 0.29
CA LEU A 254 28.90 16.45 0.59
C LEU A 254 29.88 17.59 0.26
N ARG A 255 29.47 18.54 -0.59
CA ARG A 255 30.28 19.72 -0.93
C ARG A 255 30.09 20.87 0.05
N ASN A 256 29.10 20.79 0.93
CA ASN A 256 28.80 21.84 1.89
C ASN A 256 29.50 21.56 3.23
N PRO A 257 30.68 22.14 3.51
CA PRO A 257 31.43 21.89 4.73
C PRO A 257 30.75 22.44 5.98
N ASP A 258 29.87 23.43 5.83
CA ASP A 258 29.21 24.11 6.95
C ASP A 258 28.03 23.30 7.53
N GLY A 259 27.68 22.19 6.88
CA GLY A 259 26.55 21.35 7.24
C GLY A 259 25.23 22.01 6.85
N GLY A 260 24.55 21.44 5.88
CA GLY A 260 23.24 21.91 5.44
C GLY A 260 22.40 20.74 4.95
N GLU A 261 21.10 20.81 5.21
CA GLU A 261 20.14 19.86 4.68
C GLU A 261 19.79 20.23 3.24
N VAL A 262 20.11 19.34 2.29
CA VAL A 262 19.69 19.46 0.90
C VAL A 262 18.44 18.60 0.70
N THR A 263 17.32 19.24 0.38
CA THR A 263 16.02 18.57 0.21
C THR A 263 15.70 18.32 -1.25
N GLY A 264 14.94 17.27 -1.53
CA GLY A 264 14.41 17.01 -2.87
C GLY A 264 13.21 16.08 -2.86
N ALA A 265 12.68 15.81 -4.05
CA ALA A 265 11.54 14.91 -4.23
C ALA A 265 11.62 14.13 -5.53
N CYS A 266 10.93 12.98 -5.57
CA CYS A 266 10.72 12.23 -6.78
C CYS A 266 9.56 12.83 -7.59
N HIS A 267 9.73 13.01 -8.90
CA HIS A 267 8.67 13.49 -9.80
C HIS A 267 7.72 12.39 -10.31
N GLN A 268 7.94 11.14 -9.90
CA GLN A 268 7.18 9.98 -10.40
C GLN A 268 6.36 9.29 -9.31
N CYS A 269 6.78 9.39 -8.05
CA CYS A 269 6.04 8.86 -6.90
C CYS A 269 6.03 9.87 -5.76
N ALA A 270 5.15 9.64 -4.79
CA ALA A 270 5.06 10.42 -3.57
C ALA A 270 6.21 10.05 -2.61
N THR A 271 7.41 10.52 -2.96
CA THR A 271 8.63 10.33 -2.17
C THR A 271 9.37 11.66 -2.04
N ASP A 272 9.53 12.13 -0.82
CA ASP A 272 10.42 13.24 -0.47
C ASP A 272 11.69 12.70 0.19
N PHE A 273 12.76 13.47 0.14
CA PHE A 273 14.00 13.14 0.79
C PHE A 273 14.79 14.37 1.23
N ALA A 274 15.70 14.15 2.16
CA ALA A 274 16.61 15.15 2.68
C ALA A 274 17.98 14.51 2.94
N VAL A 275 19.05 15.20 2.56
CA VAL A 275 20.42 14.75 2.70
C VAL A 275 21.21 15.78 3.50
N GLU A 276 21.82 15.32 4.58
CA GLU A 276 22.86 16.05 5.31
C GLU A 276 24.19 15.35 5.02
N GLY A 277 25.22 16.10 4.69
CA GLY A 277 26.52 15.56 4.30
C GLY A 277 27.67 16.33 4.93
N SER A 278 28.73 15.61 5.25
CA SER A 278 30.04 16.10 5.68
C SER A 278 31.09 15.03 5.36
N PRO A 279 32.38 15.34 5.42
CA PRO A 279 33.42 14.32 5.28
C PRO A 279 33.37 13.21 6.34
N GLN A 280 32.76 13.45 7.50
CA GLN A 280 32.71 12.48 8.61
C GLN A 280 31.41 11.68 8.65
N ARG A 281 30.30 12.26 8.16
CA ARG A 281 28.97 11.66 8.24
C ARG A 281 28.08 12.09 7.09
N MET A 282 27.26 11.16 6.59
CA MET A 282 26.10 11.45 5.77
C MET A 282 24.84 10.89 6.43
N LYS A 283 23.75 11.64 6.37
CA LYS A 283 22.42 11.22 6.78
C LYS A 283 21.42 11.48 5.66
N LEU A 284 20.77 10.43 5.18
CA LEU A 284 19.71 10.50 4.18
C LEU A 284 18.39 10.09 4.82
N ARG A 285 17.43 11.01 4.87
CA ARG A 285 16.04 10.75 5.28
C ARG A 285 15.15 10.68 4.06
N THR A 286 14.17 9.79 4.11
CA THR A 286 13.20 9.60 3.03
C THR A 286 11.82 9.43 3.61
N TRP A 287 10.81 10.01 2.97
CA TRP A 287 9.41 9.90 3.35
C TRP A 287 8.61 9.43 2.14
N ARG A 288 7.95 8.28 2.24
CA ARG A 288 7.21 7.66 1.15
C ARG A 288 5.75 7.49 1.54
N ASN A 289 4.85 8.10 0.77
CA ASN A 289 3.42 7.82 0.89
C ASN A 289 3.11 6.54 0.09
N LEU A 290 2.71 5.48 0.79
CA LEU A 290 2.33 4.19 0.20
C LEU A 290 0.84 4.09 -0.11
N GLY A 291 0.07 5.13 0.22
CA GLY A 291 -1.33 5.30 -0.12
C GLY A 291 -2.31 4.97 1.00
N PRO A 292 -3.61 5.19 0.74
CA PRO A 292 -4.71 4.92 1.66
C PRO A 292 -5.20 3.46 1.62
N GLU A 293 -6.19 3.14 2.47
CA GLU A 293 -6.82 1.82 2.47
C GLU A 293 -7.55 1.60 1.15
N GLY A 294 -7.27 0.49 0.48
CA GLY A 294 -8.01 0.13 -0.72
C GLY A 294 -7.27 -0.83 -1.63
N SER A 295 -7.39 -0.58 -2.92
CA SER A 295 -6.97 -1.49 -3.97
C SER A 295 -5.47 -1.49 -4.22
N PRO A 296 -4.84 -2.66 -4.51
CA PRO A 296 -3.44 -2.72 -4.94
C PRO A 296 -3.19 -2.02 -6.28
N LEU A 297 -4.25 -1.57 -6.95
CA LEU A 297 -4.19 -0.70 -8.13
C LEU A 297 -4.09 0.78 -7.79
N ASN A 298 -4.13 1.13 -6.50
CA ASN A 298 -3.94 2.47 -6.01
C ASN A 298 -2.64 3.10 -6.61
N PRO A 299 -2.72 4.28 -7.24
CA PRO A 299 -1.59 4.91 -7.90
C PRO A 299 -0.39 5.17 -6.98
N GLU A 300 -0.61 5.55 -5.72
CA GLU A 300 0.44 5.75 -4.72
C GLU A 300 1.26 4.48 -4.60
N TRP A 301 0.64 3.36 -4.26
CA TRP A 301 1.34 2.07 -4.15
C TRP A 301 2.00 1.65 -5.47
N LYS A 302 1.27 1.76 -6.59
CA LYS A 302 1.77 1.36 -7.90
C LYS A 302 3.03 2.10 -8.31
N SER A 303 3.07 3.39 -8.03
CA SER A 303 4.26 4.22 -8.29
C SER A 303 5.49 3.73 -7.53
N GLN A 304 5.31 3.15 -6.34
CA GLN A 304 6.43 2.73 -5.50
C GLN A 304 7.08 1.40 -5.93
N VAL A 305 6.34 0.55 -6.67
CA VAL A 305 6.78 -0.80 -7.06
C VAL A 305 6.91 -1.00 -8.57
N ASN A 306 6.59 0.00 -9.38
CA ASN A 306 6.68 -0.09 -10.84
C ASN A 306 7.35 1.15 -11.45
N TYR A 307 8.52 0.93 -12.05
CA TYR A 307 9.30 1.97 -12.71
C TYR A 307 8.63 2.59 -13.95
N MET A 308 7.60 1.96 -14.53
CA MET A 308 6.91 2.44 -15.74
C MET A 308 5.58 3.17 -15.47
N THR A 309 5.21 3.40 -14.21
CA THR A 309 3.92 4.02 -13.91
C THR A 309 3.90 5.53 -14.19
N LEU A 310 2.69 6.04 -14.48
CA LEU A 310 2.43 7.42 -14.88
C LEU A 310 3.03 8.41 -13.89
N ARG A 311 3.63 9.49 -14.44
CA ARG A 311 4.12 10.62 -13.64
C ARG A 311 3.02 11.11 -12.72
N ARG A 312 3.34 11.17 -11.43
CA ARG A 312 2.52 11.87 -10.46
C ARG A 312 3.16 13.21 -10.18
N ASN A 313 2.42 14.29 -10.41
CA ASN A 313 2.85 15.61 -9.96
C ASN A 313 2.75 15.67 -8.44
N ASN A 314 3.75 15.12 -7.75
CA ASN A 314 3.91 15.31 -6.32
C ASN A 314 4.48 16.70 -6.08
N GLN A 315 3.88 17.48 -5.17
CA GLN A 315 4.49 18.73 -4.72
C GLN A 315 5.70 18.38 -3.84
N PRO A 316 6.91 18.89 -4.15
CA PRO A 316 8.09 18.62 -3.33
C PRO A 316 7.86 19.00 -1.87
N GLY A 317 8.20 18.11 -0.94
CA GLY A 317 8.07 18.32 0.50
C GLY A 317 6.70 18.01 1.08
N ALA A 318 5.69 17.69 0.27
CA ALA A 318 4.33 17.44 0.74
C ALA A 318 4.22 16.19 1.64
N VAL A 319 4.96 15.12 1.33
CA VAL A 319 4.97 13.87 2.12
C VAL A 319 5.73 14.07 3.43
N ARG A 320 6.83 14.83 3.39
CA ARG A 320 7.57 15.22 4.60
C ARG A 320 6.67 16.04 5.53
N ALA A 321 6.03 17.09 5.02
CA ALA A 321 5.13 17.93 5.80
C ALA A 321 3.96 17.14 6.41
N MET A 322 3.38 16.22 5.63
CA MET A 322 2.35 15.29 6.13
C MET A 322 2.87 14.44 7.29
N TYR A 323 4.09 13.92 7.21
CA TYR A 323 4.65 13.07 8.26
C TYR A 323 4.98 13.84 9.55
N GLU A 324 5.56 15.04 9.41
CA GLU A 324 6.06 15.88 10.51
C GLU A 324 4.96 16.72 11.18
N GLY A 325 3.86 17.03 10.49
CA GLY A 325 2.78 17.87 10.99
C GLY A 325 1.86 17.24 12.05
N GLN A 326 2.19 16.07 12.59
CA GLN A 326 1.41 15.32 13.59
C GLN A 326 2.31 14.70 14.65
#